data_AF-A0A659UHK9-F1
#
_entry.id   AF-A0A659UHK9-F1
#
_cell.length_a   1.000
_cell.length_b   1.000
_cell.length_c   1.000
_cell.angle_alpha   90.00
_cell.angle_beta   90.00
_cell.angle_gamma   90.00
#
_symmetry.space_group_name_H-M   'P 1'
#
loop_
_entity.id
_entity.type
_entity.pdbx_description
1 polymer ?
#
loop_
_entity_poly.entity_id
_entity_poly.type
_entity_poly.pdbx_seq_one_letter_code
_entity_poly.pdbx_strand_id
1 'polypeptide(L)'
;YGQAVWEALWAEGQKHDATSYGTEAMHVLRAEKGYIIVGQDTDGTVTPNDAGLDWAVGKKKVDFVGIRGMARPDLVAKGRKQLVGLKTKDPKVMLEEGAQIVEDPK
;
A
#
# COMPACT_ATOMS: atom_id res chain seq x y z
N TYR A 1 -18.54 -23.88 -6.75
CA TYR A 1 -17.31 -24.68 -6.53
C TYR A 1 -16.36 -24.13 -5.47
N GLY A 2 -16.55 -22.92 -4.90
CA GLY A 2 -15.58 -22.33 -3.96
C GLY A 2 -15.21 -23.23 -2.77
N GLN A 3 -16.21 -23.77 -2.07
CA GLN A 3 -15.99 -24.69 -0.96
C GLN A 3 -15.22 -25.96 -1.38
N ALA A 4 -15.64 -26.62 -2.47
CA ALA A 4 -14.99 -27.84 -2.94
C ALA A 4 -13.51 -27.62 -3.33
N VAL A 5 -13.19 -26.47 -3.93
CA VAL A 5 -11.79 -26.10 -4.26
C VAL A 5 -11.00 -25.84 -2.98
N TRP A 6 -11.57 -25.10 -2.03
CA TRP A 6 -10.92 -24.83 -0.74
C TRP A 6 -10.61 -26.12 0.02
N GLU A 7 -11.58 -27.03 0.14
CA GLU A 7 -11.40 -28.32 0.82
C GLU A 7 -10.30 -29.17 0.17
N ALA A 8 -10.26 -29.21 -1.18
CA ALA A 8 -9.22 -29.93 -1.91
C ALA A 8 -7.82 -29.33 -1.69
N LEU A 9 -7.69 -28.00 -1.77
CA LEU A 9 -6.42 -27.30 -1.53
C LEU A 9 -5.97 -27.43 -0.06
N TRP A 10 -6.91 -27.36 0.88
CA TRP A 10 -6.61 -27.47 2.30
C TRP A 10 -6.10 -28.87 2.66
N ALA A 11 -6.76 -29.92 2.15
CA ALA A 11 -6.33 -31.30 2.37
C ALA A 11 -4.90 -31.55 1.85
N GLU A 12 -4.52 -30.97 0.71
CA GLU A 12 -3.13 -31.06 0.22
C GLU A 12 -2.17 -30.19 1.03
N GLY A 13 -2.56 -28.95 1.33
CA GLY A 13 -1.73 -27.98 2.05
C GLY A 13 -1.35 -28.43 3.46
N GLN A 14 -2.20 -29.22 4.14
CA GLN A 14 -1.88 -29.80 5.45
C GLN A 14 -0.61 -30.66 5.43
N LYS A 15 -0.22 -31.24 4.29
CA LYS A 15 1.03 -31.99 4.14
C LYS A 15 2.28 -31.10 4.14
N HIS A 16 2.10 -29.79 4.03
CA HIS A 16 3.16 -28.78 3.89
C HIS A 16 3.07 -27.69 4.97
N ASP A 17 2.39 -27.97 6.09
CA ASP A 17 2.15 -27.00 7.16
C ASP A 17 1.49 -25.70 6.68
N ALA A 18 0.63 -25.81 5.64
CA ALA A 18 -0.07 -24.66 5.11
C ALA A 18 -0.93 -23.99 6.19
N THR A 19 -0.87 -22.67 6.23
CA THR A 19 -1.60 -21.84 7.21
C THR A 19 -2.67 -21.03 6.49
N SER A 20 -3.92 -21.18 6.90
CA SER A 20 -4.99 -20.28 6.46
C SER A 20 -4.79 -18.91 7.10
N TYR A 21 -4.89 -17.84 6.32
CA TYR A 21 -4.73 -16.47 6.81
C TYR A 21 -5.89 -15.58 6.35
N GLY A 22 -6.14 -14.53 7.13
CA GLY A 22 -7.20 -13.54 6.88
C GLY A 22 -6.65 -12.19 6.44
N THR A 23 -7.48 -11.14 6.57
CA THR A 23 -7.14 -9.78 6.16
C THR A 23 -5.96 -9.18 6.93
N GLU A 24 -5.85 -9.42 8.23
CA GLU A 24 -4.78 -8.81 9.03
C GLU A 24 -3.39 -9.31 8.63
N ALA A 25 -3.23 -10.62 8.47
CA ALA A 25 -1.98 -11.19 7.96
C ALA A 25 -1.69 -10.69 6.53
N MET A 26 -2.72 -10.52 5.70
CA MET A 26 -2.58 -9.94 4.36
C MET A 26 -2.09 -8.47 4.43
N HIS A 27 -2.61 -7.67 5.36
CA HIS A 27 -2.20 -6.28 5.57
C HIS A 27 -0.74 -6.17 6.00
N VAL A 28 -0.25 -7.09 6.84
CA VAL A 28 1.18 -7.16 7.19
C VAL A 28 2.01 -7.50 5.96
N LEU A 29 1.72 -8.61 5.29
CA LEU A 29 2.53 -9.11 4.17
C LEU A 29 2.60 -8.12 3.00
N ARG A 30 1.50 -7.44 2.68
CA ARG A 30 1.49 -6.41 1.62
C ARG A 30 2.30 -5.17 2.03
N ALA A 31 2.22 -4.77 3.30
CA ALA A 31 2.90 -3.59 3.81
C ALA A 31 4.42 -3.81 3.81
N GLU A 32 4.88 -5.02 4.14
CA GLU A 32 6.31 -5.41 4.03
C GLU A 32 6.86 -5.28 2.61
N LYS A 33 6.00 -5.39 1.59
CA LYS A 33 6.37 -5.17 0.17
C LYS A 33 6.13 -3.74 -0.31
N GLY A 34 5.56 -2.87 0.51
CA GLY A 34 5.21 -1.51 0.13
C GLY A 34 4.05 -1.43 -0.87
N TYR A 35 3.18 -2.44 -0.92
CA TYR A 35 1.98 -2.40 -1.75
C TYR A 35 0.89 -1.58 -1.06
N ILE A 36 0.25 -0.68 -1.80
CA ILE A 36 -0.82 0.16 -1.27
C ILE A 36 -2.16 -0.57 -1.20
N ILE A 37 -2.99 -0.18 -0.24
CA ILE A 37 -4.43 -0.43 -0.18
C ILE A 37 -5.12 0.90 -0.44
N VAL A 38 -5.94 0.93 -1.48
CA VAL A 38 -6.77 2.10 -1.80
C VAL A 38 -7.74 2.36 -0.65
N GLY A 39 -7.80 3.59 -0.15
CA GLY A 39 -8.62 3.98 1.00
C GLY A 39 -7.92 3.88 2.35
N GLN A 40 -6.82 3.12 2.46
CA GLN A 40 -5.99 3.08 3.67
C GLN A 40 -4.72 3.92 3.48
N ASP A 41 -3.96 3.67 2.41
CA ASP A 41 -2.76 4.44 2.07
C ASP A 41 -3.07 5.60 1.10
N THR A 42 -4.32 5.70 0.64
CA THR A 42 -4.79 6.78 -0.23
C THR A 42 -6.08 7.39 0.31
N ASP A 43 -6.17 8.72 0.28
CA ASP A 43 -7.28 9.50 0.83
C ASP A 43 -8.00 10.37 -0.23
N GLY A 44 -7.75 10.09 -1.51
CA GLY A 44 -8.22 10.90 -2.64
C GLY A 44 -7.30 12.06 -3.03
N THR A 45 -6.28 12.37 -2.22
CA THR A 45 -5.28 13.41 -2.53
C THR A 45 -3.95 12.85 -3.04
N VAL A 46 -3.77 11.53 -2.92
CA VAL A 46 -2.55 10.79 -3.29
C VAL A 46 -2.55 10.48 -4.79
N THR A 47 -1.48 10.86 -5.48
CA THR A 47 -1.22 10.49 -6.88
C THR A 47 -0.39 9.21 -6.98
N PRO A 48 -0.30 8.55 -8.15
CA PRO A 48 0.63 7.44 -8.34
C PRO A 48 2.09 7.81 -8.04
N ASN A 49 2.50 9.05 -8.30
CA ASN A 49 3.84 9.51 -7.94
C ASN A 49 4.04 9.52 -6.43
N ASP A 50 3.08 10.10 -5.69
CA ASP A 50 3.11 10.15 -4.22
C ASP A 50 3.15 8.76 -3.58
N ALA A 51 2.52 7.77 -4.22
CA ALA A 51 2.50 6.38 -3.78
C ALA A 51 3.72 5.55 -4.23
N GLY A 52 4.72 6.13 -4.90
CA GLY A 52 5.87 5.40 -5.44
C GLY A 52 5.56 4.52 -6.67
N LEU A 53 4.44 4.77 -7.33
CA LEU A 53 3.91 4.01 -8.48
C LEU A 53 4.07 4.74 -9.83
N ASP A 54 4.99 5.70 -9.95
CA ASP A 54 5.25 6.42 -11.21
C ASP A 54 5.60 5.47 -12.37
N TRP A 55 6.21 4.31 -12.06
CA TRP A 55 6.53 3.27 -13.03
C TRP A 55 5.29 2.66 -13.70
N ALA A 56 4.13 2.69 -13.03
CA ALA A 56 2.87 2.16 -13.55
C ALA A 56 2.12 3.19 -14.42
N VAL A 57 2.60 4.43 -14.50
CA VAL A 57 2.00 5.49 -15.32
C VAL A 57 2.54 5.44 -16.74
N GLY A 58 1.66 5.23 -17.72
CA GLY A 58 2.03 5.11 -19.13
C GLY A 58 2.48 6.44 -19.76
N LYS A 59 3.77 6.80 -19.63
CA LYS A 59 4.34 8.07 -20.12
C LYS A 59 4.24 8.31 -21.63
N LYS A 60 4.09 7.24 -22.42
CA LYS A 60 3.95 7.30 -23.89
C LYS A 60 2.50 7.38 -24.37
N LYS A 61 1.52 7.17 -23.48
CA LYS A 61 0.10 7.22 -23.87
C LYS A 61 -0.27 8.67 -24.14
N VAL A 62 -0.95 8.91 -25.25
CA VAL A 62 -1.39 10.25 -25.64
C VAL A 62 -2.47 10.76 -24.68
N ASP A 63 -3.36 9.88 -24.21
CA ASP A 63 -4.43 10.24 -23.29
C ASP A 63 -4.87 9.08 -22.38
N PHE A 64 -5.34 9.43 -21.18
CA PHE A 64 -6.08 8.59 -20.23
C PHE A 64 -6.68 9.46 -19.11
N VAL A 65 -7.72 8.96 -18.45
CA VAL A 65 -8.39 9.68 -17.36
C VAL A 65 -7.39 10.06 -16.26
N GLY A 66 -7.24 11.37 -16.04
CA GLY A 66 -6.33 11.92 -15.02
C GLY A 66 -4.97 12.42 -15.55
N ILE A 67 -4.57 12.11 -16.78
CA ILE A 67 -3.24 12.50 -17.33
C ILE A 67 -3.02 14.03 -17.27
N ARG A 68 -4.02 14.81 -17.68
CA ARG A 68 -3.97 16.28 -17.62
C ARG A 68 -3.94 16.79 -16.18
N GLY A 69 -4.65 16.11 -15.29
CA GLY A 69 -4.73 16.44 -13.87
C GLY A 69 -3.35 16.36 -13.21
N MET A 70 -2.61 15.28 -13.45
CA MET A 70 -1.27 15.06 -12.89
C MET A 70 -0.23 16.13 -13.27
N ALA A 71 -0.46 16.88 -14.34
CA ALA A 71 0.41 17.99 -14.75
C ALA A 71 0.04 19.36 -14.11
N ARG A 72 -0.97 19.41 -13.23
CA ARG A 72 -1.36 20.66 -12.56
C ARG A 72 -0.30 21.09 -11.54
N PRO A 73 -0.10 22.41 -11.33
CA PRO A 73 0.94 22.93 -10.43
C PRO A 73 0.98 22.29 -9.04
N ASP A 74 -0.18 22.01 -8.44
CA ASP A 74 -0.27 21.36 -7.12
C ASP A 74 0.23 19.90 -7.12
N LEU A 75 0.00 19.16 -8.21
CA LEU A 75 0.38 17.75 -8.32
C LEU A 75 1.84 17.55 -8.77
N VAL A 76 2.52 18.63 -9.16
CA VAL A 76 3.97 18.65 -9.48
C VAL A 76 4.76 19.51 -8.48
N ALA A 77 4.10 20.03 -7.44
CA ALA A 77 4.74 20.86 -6.43
C ALA A 77 5.80 20.06 -5.66
N LYS A 78 6.84 20.76 -5.19
CA LYS A 78 7.82 20.18 -4.26
C LYS A 78 7.17 20.03 -2.88
N GLY A 79 7.61 19.03 -2.12
CA GLY A 79 7.17 18.84 -0.73
C GLY A 79 5.80 18.19 -0.57
N ARG A 80 5.24 17.60 -1.64
CA ARG A 80 4.07 16.73 -1.52
C ARG A 80 4.38 15.54 -0.62
N LYS A 81 3.38 15.08 0.15
CA LYS A 81 3.48 13.85 0.94
C LYS A 81 3.85 12.68 0.02
N GLN A 82 4.87 11.92 0.39
CA GLN A 82 5.29 10.70 -0.30
C GLN A 82 5.11 9.51 0.64
N LEU A 83 4.62 8.39 0.12
CA LEU A 83 4.48 7.16 0.88
C LEU A 83 5.87 6.55 1.13
N VAL A 84 6.20 6.36 2.42
CA VAL A 84 7.47 5.79 2.86
C VAL A 84 7.24 4.77 3.98
N GLY A 85 8.15 3.82 4.11
CA GLY A 85 8.18 2.90 5.26
C GLY A 85 8.81 3.57 6.47
N LEU A 86 8.22 3.36 7.65
CA LEU A 86 8.77 3.83 8.91
C LEU A 86 9.25 2.65 9.74
N LYS A 87 10.41 2.81 10.38
CA LYS A 87 10.94 1.85 11.35
C LYS A 87 11.23 2.58 12.65
N THR A 88 10.59 2.15 13.72
CA THR A 88 10.84 2.67 15.07
C THR A 88 12.24 2.29 15.54
N LYS A 89 12.87 3.15 16.34
CA LYS A 89 14.18 2.87 16.96
C LYS A 89 14.08 1.69 17.92
N ASP A 90 13.01 1.64 18.71
CA ASP A 90 12.63 0.48 19.50
C ASP A 90 11.65 -0.38 18.68
N PRO A 91 12.03 -1.60 18.26
CA PRO A 91 11.18 -2.48 17.46
C PRO A 91 9.95 -3.00 18.22
N LYS A 92 9.87 -2.82 19.55
CA LYS A 92 8.68 -3.19 20.34
C LYS A 92 7.62 -2.10 20.33
N VAL A 93 7.98 -0.88 19.91
CA VAL A 93 7.02 0.21 19.76
C VAL A 93 6.31 0.04 18.42
N MET A 94 5.00 -0.20 18.49
CA MET A 94 4.11 -0.23 17.34
C MET A 94 3.45 1.14 17.20
N LEU A 95 3.59 1.75 16.03
CA LEU A 95 2.91 3.02 15.73
C LEU A 95 1.43 2.75 15.47
N GLU A 96 0.56 3.60 15.99
CA GLU A 96 -0.86 3.56 15.66
C GLU A 96 -1.10 4.10 14.25
N GLU A 97 -2.01 3.48 13.50
CA GLU A 97 -2.45 4.01 12.21
C GLU A 97 -3.11 5.39 12.42
N GLY A 98 -2.75 6.36 11.58
CA GLY A 98 -3.22 7.75 11.72
C GLY A 98 -2.40 8.62 12.68
N ALA A 99 -1.34 8.08 13.30
CA ALA A 99 -0.42 8.85 14.12
C ALA A 99 0.18 10.05 13.35
N GLN A 100 0.34 11.17 14.06
CA GLN A 100 0.96 12.37 13.51
C GLN A 100 2.49 12.25 13.53
N ILE A 101 3.13 12.72 12.46
CA ILE A 101 4.59 12.77 12.34
C ILE A 101 5.02 14.22 12.45
N VAL A 102 5.83 14.54 13.47
CA VAL A 102 6.41 15.86 13.71
C VAL A 102 7.93 15.75 13.80
N GLU A 103 8.63 16.81 13.39
CA GLU A 103 10.09 16.87 13.50
C GLU A 103 10.56 17.03 14.95
N ASP A 104 9.83 17.80 15.76
CA ASP A 104 10.12 18.06 17.17
C ASP A 104 8.85 17.86 18.02
N PRO A 105 8.66 16.68 18.63
CA PRO A 105 7.54 16.41 19.53
C PRO A 105 7.79 17.08 20.88
N LYS A 106 7.18 18.26 21.08
CA LYS A 106 7.12 18.92 22.39
C LYS A 106 6.03 18.33 23.27
#